data_AF-A0A1S2XAC7-F1
#
_entry.id   AF-A0A1S2XAC7-F1
#
_cell.length_a   1.000
_cell.length_b   1.000
_cell.length_c   1.000
_cell.angle_alpha   90.00
_cell.angle_beta   90.00
_cell.angle_gamma   90.00
#
_symmetry.space_group_name_H-M   'P 1'
#
loop_
_entity.id
_entity.type
_entity.pdbx_description
1 polymer ?
#
loop_
_entity_poly.entity_id
_entity_poly.type
_entity_poly.pdbx_seq_one_letter_code
_entity_poly.pdbx_strand_id
1 'polypeptide(L)'
;MKTEIRSKEETATYQEWFNLADSDGDGRISGNDATKFFALSNLSRPQLKQLWALSDTKRQGFLGFPEFVTAMQLVSLAQAGYELNSDILQTQMDKENVQPPVMEGLDTLVAKTKSLTISVPPEVNVTVQPQPFTTNSWFTSKSKSSKKLPPYAVTSIVDGLKRLYIERLKPLEVTYRYNDFVSPLLTNSDFDAKPMVMLLGQYSTGKTTFIKHLLKCDYPGAHVGPEPTTDRFVVVMSGPDERSIPGNTIAVDADMPFSGLTTFGGSFLSKFQCSQMPHPLLDEVTIVDTPGVLSGEKQRTQRSYDFTGVVSWFAAKCDLILLLFDPHKLDISDEFKRVISSLRGNEDKIRVVLNKADQVDTQQLMRVYGALMWSLGKVLNTPEVARVYIGSFNDKPTDEGFVGPLGKNLFEKEQNDLLTDLLDIPKKACDRRINEFVKRARSAKIHAYIISHLKKEMPAIMGKAKTQQKLIDNLDSEFAKVKREFHLPAGDFPSVEHFKEVLSGYSIDKFEKLKPKMIQAIDDMLGYEIPELLKKFRNPYD
;
A
#
# COMPACT_ATOMS: atom_id res chain seq x y z
N MET A 1 9.88 -12.87 -29.92
CA MET A 1 9.89 -13.96 -30.92
C MET A 1 8.52 -14.61 -30.88
N LYS A 2 7.75 -14.64 -31.97
CA LYS A 2 6.42 -15.27 -31.97
C LYS A 2 6.60 -16.78 -32.05
N THR A 3 6.24 -17.50 -31.00
CA THR A 3 6.17 -18.95 -31.00
C THR A 3 4.97 -19.36 -31.86
N GLU A 4 5.20 -19.77 -33.11
CA GLU A 4 4.15 -20.37 -33.94
C GLU A 4 3.75 -21.71 -33.31
N ILE A 5 2.55 -21.74 -32.73
CA ILE A 5 1.99 -22.93 -32.10
C ILE A 5 1.43 -23.83 -33.20
N ARG A 6 1.96 -25.06 -33.26
CA ARG A 6 1.48 -26.17 -34.08
C ARG A 6 0.07 -26.59 -33.62
N SER A 7 -0.71 -27.10 -34.59
CA SER A 7 -2.11 -27.58 -34.58
C SER A 7 -3.03 -27.23 -33.38
N LYS A 8 -4.31 -26.93 -33.66
CA LYS A 8 -5.32 -26.64 -32.63
C LYS A 8 -5.46 -27.74 -31.56
N GLU A 9 -5.14 -28.98 -31.89
CA GLU A 9 -5.20 -30.15 -31.00
C GLU A 9 -4.02 -30.20 -29.99
N GLU A 10 -2.81 -29.81 -30.40
CA GLU A 10 -1.65 -29.72 -29.50
C GLU A 10 -1.83 -28.59 -28.47
N THR A 11 -2.42 -27.48 -28.91
CA THR A 11 -2.71 -26.35 -28.02
C THR A 11 -3.70 -26.73 -26.93
N ALA A 12 -4.74 -27.50 -27.28
CA ALA A 12 -5.74 -27.99 -26.33
C ALA A 12 -5.12 -28.97 -25.32
N THR A 13 -4.23 -29.86 -25.79
CA THR A 13 -3.53 -30.82 -24.94
C THR A 13 -2.61 -30.12 -23.93
N TYR A 14 -1.82 -29.15 -24.39
CA TYR A 14 -0.96 -28.37 -23.49
C TYR A 14 -1.75 -27.52 -22.51
N GLN A 15 -2.94 -27.07 -22.87
CA GLN A 15 -3.82 -26.35 -21.93
C GLN A 15 -4.31 -27.27 -20.81
N GLU A 16 -4.70 -28.52 -21.12
CA GLU A 16 -5.07 -29.49 -20.09
C GLU A 16 -3.89 -29.79 -19.15
N TRP A 17 -2.69 -29.92 -19.71
CA TRP A 17 -1.47 -30.19 -18.96
C TRP A 17 -1.02 -29.02 -18.09
N PHE A 18 -1.17 -27.80 -18.61
CA PHE A 18 -0.91 -26.57 -17.87
C PHE A 18 -1.79 -26.48 -16.62
N ASN A 19 -3.09 -26.72 -16.78
CA ASN A 19 -4.04 -26.68 -15.67
C ASN A 19 -3.76 -27.78 -14.62
N LEU A 20 -3.17 -28.90 -15.02
CA LEU A 20 -2.78 -29.96 -14.08
C LEU A 20 -1.47 -29.63 -13.34
N ALA A 21 -0.57 -28.91 -14.00
CA ALA A 21 0.68 -28.44 -13.41
C ALA A 21 0.47 -27.25 -12.46
N ASP A 22 -0.53 -26.42 -12.73
CA ASP A 22 -1.00 -25.31 -11.91
C ASP A 22 -1.86 -25.82 -10.74
N SER A 23 -1.21 -26.20 -9.63
CA SER A 23 -1.87 -26.87 -8.52
C SER A 23 -2.80 -25.98 -7.68
N ASP A 24 -2.63 -24.66 -7.75
CA ASP A 24 -3.42 -23.64 -7.06
C ASP A 24 -4.37 -22.86 -7.97
N GLY A 25 -4.29 -23.08 -9.29
CA GLY A 25 -5.23 -22.53 -10.28
C GLY A 25 -5.05 -21.03 -10.50
N ASP A 26 -3.86 -20.49 -10.20
CA ASP A 26 -3.55 -19.06 -10.29
C ASP A 26 -3.13 -18.62 -11.71
N GLY A 27 -3.07 -19.57 -12.64
CA GLY A 27 -2.64 -19.39 -14.01
C GLY A 27 -1.12 -19.35 -14.17
N ARG A 28 -0.35 -19.83 -13.18
CA ARG A 28 1.12 -19.82 -13.17
C ARG A 28 1.67 -21.11 -12.59
N ILE A 29 2.66 -21.68 -13.27
CA ILE A 29 3.36 -22.86 -12.75
C ILE A 29 4.61 -22.38 -12.02
N SER A 30 4.58 -22.44 -10.69
CA SER A 30 5.73 -22.10 -9.84
C SER A 30 6.93 -23.03 -10.12
N GLY A 31 8.15 -22.60 -9.80
CA GLY A 31 9.34 -23.47 -9.95
C GLY A 31 9.23 -24.82 -9.22
N ASN A 32 8.51 -24.87 -8.10
CA ASN A 32 8.26 -26.12 -7.37
C ASN A 32 7.29 -27.03 -8.13
N ASP A 33 6.24 -26.47 -8.72
CA ASP A 33 5.23 -27.26 -9.43
C ASP A 33 5.71 -27.68 -10.81
N ALA A 34 6.47 -26.82 -11.49
CA ALA A 34 7.20 -27.16 -12.71
C ALA A 34 8.21 -28.28 -12.48
N THR A 35 8.92 -28.29 -11.34
CA THR A 35 9.88 -29.36 -11.04
C THR A 35 9.17 -30.71 -10.86
N LYS A 36 8.01 -30.72 -10.18
CA LYS A 36 7.20 -31.95 -10.02
C LYS A 36 6.63 -32.41 -11.37
N PHE A 37 6.11 -31.47 -12.15
CA PHE A 37 5.46 -31.75 -13.42
C PHE A 37 6.47 -32.20 -14.48
N PHE A 38 7.57 -31.47 -14.69
CA PHE A 38 8.59 -31.82 -15.68
C PHE A 38 9.38 -33.08 -15.30
N ALA A 39 9.42 -33.49 -14.04
CA ALA A 39 10.00 -34.78 -13.67
C ALA A 39 9.30 -35.97 -14.37
N LEU A 40 8.05 -35.81 -14.80
CA LEU A 40 7.31 -36.82 -15.58
C LEU A 40 7.89 -37.01 -16.99
N SER A 41 8.71 -36.08 -17.50
CA SER A 41 9.37 -36.20 -18.82
C SER A 41 10.54 -37.18 -18.86
N ASN A 42 10.93 -37.75 -17.71
CA ASN A 42 12.07 -38.64 -17.53
C ASN A 42 13.44 -38.03 -17.94
N LEU A 43 13.52 -36.71 -18.05
CA LEU A 43 14.78 -35.99 -18.27
C LEU A 43 15.63 -35.96 -16.99
N SER A 44 16.94 -35.96 -17.15
CA SER A 44 17.87 -35.88 -16.02
C SER A 44 17.75 -34.53 -15.28
N ARG A 45 18.07 -34.50 -13.98
CA ARG A 45 18.02 -33.26 -13.17
C ARG A 45 18.80 -32.07 -13.80
N PRO A 46 19.98 -32.26 -14.41
CA PRO A 46 20.66 -31.18 -15.13
C PRO A 46 19.86 -30.65 -16.32
N GLN A 47 19.24 -31.53 -17.10
CA GLN A 47 18.40 -31.15 -18.25
C GLN A 47 17.14 -30.40 -17.80
N LEU A 48 16.50 -30.81 -16.70
CA LEU A 48 15.35 -30.09 -16.14
C LEU A 48 15.70 -28.67 -15.68
N LYS A 49 16.89 -28.50 -15.10
CA LYS A 49 17.40 -27.17 -14.70
C LYS A 49 17.66 -26.28 -15.93
N GLN A 50 18.22 -26.84 -17.00
CA GLN A 50 18.41 -26.12 -18.26
C GLN A 50 17.08 -25.79 -18.93
N LEU A 51 16.15 -26.74 -18.95
CA LEU A 51 14.80 -26.56 -19.48
C LEU A 51 14.07 -25.42 -18.77
N TRP A 52 14.13 -25.38 -17.43
CA TRP A 52 13.60 -24.27 -16.65
C TRP A 52 14.24 -22.93 -17.04
N ALA A 53 15.58 -22.87 -17.11
CA ALA A 53 16.29 -21.65 -17.45
C ALA A 53 16.00 -21.13 -18.87
N LEU A 54 15.70 -22.03 -19.81
CA LEU A 54 15.34 -21.71 -21.19
C LEU A 54 13.85 -21.38 -21.36
N SER A 55 12.99 -21.87 -20.46
CA SER A 55 11.54 -21.62 -20.50
C SER A 55 11.17 -20.34 -19.74
N ASP A 56 11.80 -20.10 -18.58
CA ASP A 56 11.70 -18.85 -17.81
C ASP A 56 12.65 -17.78 -18.39
N THR A 57 12.43 -17.44 -19.67
CA THR A 57 13.24 -16.44 -20.40
C THR A 57 13.24 -15.06 -19.72
N LYS A 58 12.21 -14.77 -18.92
CA LYS A 58 12.03 -13.52 -18.18
C LYS A 58 12.60 -13.56 -16.75
N ARG A 59 13.08 -14.71 -16.28
CA ARG A 59 13.58 -14.94 -14.90
C ARG A 59 12.58 -14.55 -13.81
N GLN A 60 11.29 -14.75 -14.08
CA GLN A 60 10.19 -14.36 -13.20
C GLN A 60 9.89 -15.40 -12.10
N GLY A 61 10.50 -16.59 -12.17
CA GLY A 61 10.35 -17.64 -11.16
C GLY A 61 9.09 -18.50 -11.31
N PHE A 62 8.28 -18.26 -12.35
CA PHE A 62 7.09 -19.05 -12.72
C PHE A 62 6.93 -19.12 -14.24
N LEU A 63 6.18 -20.10 -14.74
CA LEU A 63 5.85 -20.26 -16.16
C LEU A 63 4.36 -19.96 -16.40
N GLY A 64 4.07 -18.99 -17.26
CA GLY A 64 2.73 -18.82 -17.83
C GLY A 64 2.50 -19.80 -18.99
N PHE A 65 1.30 -19.82 -19.54
CA PHE A 65 0.96 -20.75 -20.63
C PHE A 65 1.90 -20.67 -21.85
N PRO A 66 2.29 -19.48 -22.37
CA PRO A 66 3.22 -19.41 -23.51
C PRO A 66 4.62 -19.96 -23.19
N GLU A 67 5.14 -19.65 -21.99
CA GLU A 67 6.42 -20.17 -21.52
C GLU A 67 6.36 -21.69 -21.26
N PHE A 68 5.22 -22.20 -20.81
CA PHE A 68 4.97 -23.63 -20.67
C PHE A 68 4.90 -24.36 -22.02
N VAL A 69 4.27 -23.78 -23.04
CA VAL A 69 4.29 -24.34 -24.41
C VAL A 69 5.73 -24.41 -24.94
N THR A 70 6.53 -23.38 -24.66
CA THR A 70 7.97 -23.39 -24.99
C THR A 70 8.70 -24.50 -24.23
N ALA A 71 8.38 -24.69 -22.95
CA ALA A 71 8.92 -25.79 -22.15
C ALA A 71 8.58 -27.17 -22.75
N MET A 72 7.34 -27.39 -23.21
CA MET A 72 6.92 -28.65 -23.84
C MET A 72 7.66 -28.93 -25.16
N GLN A 73 7.93 -27.88 -25.95
CA GLN A 73 8.75 -28.00 -27.16
C GLN A 73 10.20 -28.38 -26.81
N LEU A 74 10.77 -27.79 -25.77
CA LEU A 74 12.11 -28.13 -25.28
C LEU A 74 12.18 -29.56 -24.71
N VAL A 75 11.13 -30.05 -24.04
CA VAL A 75 11.03 -31.46 -23.61
C VAL A 75 11.11 -32.38 -24.83
N SER A 76 10.33 -32.10 -25.87
CA SER A 76 10.28 -32.92 -27.09
C SER A 76 11.66 -33.03 -27.76
N LEU A 77 12.38 -31.91 -27.83
CA LEU A 77 13.74 -31.85 -28.39
C LEU A 77 14.75 -32.60 -27.51
N ALA A 78 14.68 -32.45 -26.19
CA ALA A 78 15.56 -33.18 -25.27
C ALA A 78 15.31 -34.70 -25.33
N GLN A 79 14.06 -35.14 -25.46
CA GLN A 79 13.70 -36.55 -25.60
C GLN A 79 14.12 -37.14 -26.95
N ALA A 80 14.17 -36.32 -28.01
CA ALA A 80 14.73 -36.71 -29.31
C ALA A 80 16.27 -36.75 -29.33
N GLY A 81 16.93 -36.44 -28.21
CA GLY A 81 18.39 -36.55 -28.04
C GLY A 81 19.17 -35.27 -28.35
N TYR A 82 18.51 -34.12 -28.53
CA TYR A 82 19.19 -32.83 -28.72
C TYR A 82 19.66 -32.21 -27.40
N GLU A 83 20.82 -31.55 -27.40
CA GLU A 83 21.35 -30.85 -26.23
C GLU A 83 20.66 -29.49 -26.01
N LEU A 84 20.17 -29.24 -24.80
CA LEU A 84 19.50 -27.98 -24.43
C LEU A 84 20.50 -26.83 -24.29
N ASN A 85 20.55 -25.94 -25.27
CA ASN A 85 21.35 -24.71 -25.26
C ASN A 85 20.52 -23.48 -25.69
N SER A 86 21.09 -22.27 -25.60
CA SER A 86 20.39 -21.01 -25.91
C SER A 86 19.96 -20.87 -27.37
N ASP A 87 20.58 -21.63 -28.28
CA ASP A 87 20.46 -21.46 -29.72
C ASP A 87 19.54 -22.52 -30.36
N ILE A 88 19.09 -23.50 -29.57
CA ILE A 88 18.26 -24.62 -30.02
C ILE A 88 16.89 -24.18 -30.55
N LEU A 89 16.34 -23.06 -30.06
CA LEU A 89 15.09 -22.49 -30.54
C LEU A 89 15.26 -21.61 -31.79
N GLN A 90 16.49 -21.19 -32.11
CA GLN A 90 16.81 -20.34 -33.27
C GLN A 90 17.26 -21.14 -34.49
N THR A 91 17.77 -22.35 -34.27
CA THR A 91 18.19 -23.23 -35.36
C THR A 91 16.94 -23.65 -36.13
N GLN A 92 16.82 -23.22 -37.40
CA GLN A 92 15.81 -23.73 -38.34
C GLN A 92 16.09 -25.21 -38.62
N MET A 93 15.77 -26.07 -37.66
CA MET A 93 15.76 -27.51 -37.86
C MET A 93 14.37 -27.89 -38.35
N ASP A 94 14.31 -28.83 -39.28
CA ASP A 94 13.09 -29.39 -39.86
C ASP A 94 12.14 -29.85 -38.76
N LYS A 95 11.26 -28.94 -38.33
CA LYS A 95 10.36 -29.17 -37.20
C LYS A 95 9.44 -30.36 -37.49
N GLU A 96 9.24 -30.74 -38.75
CA GLU A 96 8.26 -31.74 -39.22
C GLU A 96 8.45 -33.16 -38.66
N ASN A 97 9.60 -33.53 -38.08
CA ASN A 97 9.87 -34.89 -37.60
C ASN A 97 10.03 -35.09 -36.08
N VAL A 98 9.76 -34.08 -35.24
CA VAL A 98 9.87 -34.23 -33.78
C VAL A 98 8.54 -34.74 -33.21
N GLN A 99 8.58 -35.89 -32.54
CA GLN A 99 7.41 -36.46 -31.86
C GLN A 99 6.98 -35.60 -30.65
N PRO A 100 5.68 -35.58 -30.29
CA PRO A 100 5.18 -34.88 -29.11
C PRO A 100 5.89 -35.34 -27.82
N PRO A 101 5.94 -34.50 -26.78
CA PRO A 101 6.62 -34.82 -25.54
C PRO A 101 5.88 -35.95 -24.80
N VAL A 102 6.62 -36.95 -24.34
CA VAL A 102 6.07 -38.08 -23.56
C VAL A 102 6.22 -37.78 -22.08
N MET A 103 5.10 -37.81 -21.34
CA MET A 103 5.05 -37.53 -19.89
C MET A 103 4.52 -38.77 -19.17
N GLU A 104 5.38 -39.46 -18.42
CA GLU A 104 5.04 -40.73 -17.76
C GLU A 104 3.92 -40.55 -16.72
N GLY A 105 2.87 -41.35 -16.82
CA GLY A 105 1.74 -41.34 -15.88
C GLY A 105 0.73 -40.20 -16.07
N LEU A 106 0.95 -39.27 -16.99
CA LEU A 106 0.09 -38.10 -17.19
C LEU A 106 -1.33 -38.46 -17.65
N ASP A 107 -1.46 -39.48 -18.50
CA ASP A 107 -2.76 -39.97 -18.98
C ASP A 107 -3.65 -40.48 -17.84
N THR A 108 -3.04 -41.09 -16.81
CA THR A 108 -3.77 -41.56 -15.62
C THR A 108 -4.20 -40.41 -14.70
N LEU A 109 -3.44 -39.32 -14.67
CA LEU A 109 -3.78 -38.12 -13.90
C LEU A 109 -4.92 -37.35 -14.58
N VAL A 110 -4.85 -37.16 -15.90
CA VAL A 110 -5.90 -36.50 -16.68
C VAL A 110 -7.23 -37.28 -16.59
N ALA A 111 -7.19 -38.62 -16.61
CA ALA A 111 -8.37 -39.46 -16.42
C ALA A 111 -8.98 -39.34 -15.01
N LYS A 112 -8.15 -39.24 -13.95
CA LYS A 112 -8.63 -39.02 -12.57
C LYS A 112 -9.30 -37.66 -12.39
N THR A 113 -8.75 -36.59 -12.97
CA THR A 113 -9.32 -35.23 -12.85
C THR A 113 -10.67 -35.10 -13.55
N LYS A 114 -10.88 -35.81 -14.68
CA LYS A 114 -12.19 -35.89 -15.37
C LYS A 114 -13.24 -36.70 -14.57
N SER A 115 -12.82 -37.62 -13.70
CA SER A 115 -13.75 -38.39 -12.84
C SER A 115 -14.22 -37.64 -11.57
N LEU A 116 -13.53 -36.57 -11.19
CA LEU A 116 -13.78 -35.80 -9.95
C LEU A 116 -14.76 -34.63 -10.11
N THR A 117 -15.27 -34.37 -11.32
CA THR A 117 -16.15 -33.21 -11.64
C THR A 117 -17.66 -33.53 -11.66
N ILE A 118 -18.08 -34.75 -11.32
CA ILE A 118 -19.50 -35.10 -11.17
C ILE A 118 -19.72 -35.74 -9.79
N SER A 119 -19.99 -34.91 -8.76
CA SER A 119 -20.96 -35.18 -7.68
C SER A 119 -20.77 -34.21 -6.50
N VAL A 120 -21.81 -33.44 -6.16
CA VAL A 120 -22.00 -32.83 -4.83
C VAL A 120 -23.16 -33.57 -4.14
N PRO A 121 -23.08 -33.91 -2.83
CA PRO A 121 -23.86 -34.97 -2.19
C PRO A 121 -24.96 -34.43 -1.25
N PRO A 122 -25.61 -35.27 -0.42
CA PRO A 122 -25.80 -34.83 0.96
C PRO A 122 -25.48 -35.86 2.05
N GLU A 123 -24.89 -35.30 3.11
CA GLU A 123 -24.94 -35.65 4.54
C GLU A 123 -24.35 -36.99 5.03
N VAL A 124 -23.40 -36.92 5.98
CA VAL A 124 -23.62 -37.09 7.44
C VAL A 124 -22.27 -37.03 8.18
N ASN A 125 -22.29 -36.41 9.36
CA ASN A 125 -21.26 -36.27 10.39
C ASN A 125 -20.38 -37.52 10.63
N VAL A 126 -19.12 -37.30 11.04
CA VAL A 126 -18.56 -37.74 12.35
C VAL A 126 -17.20 -37.09 12.60
N THR A 127 -17.02 -36.70 13.85
CA THR A 127 -15.92 -36.06 14.57
C THR A 127 -14.71 -36.96 14.86
N VAL A 128 -13.62 -36.33 15.35
CA VAL A 128 -12.50 -36.80 16.24
C VAL A 128 -11.13 -36.48 15.60
N GLN A 129 -10.45 -35.37 15.95
CA GLN A 129 -9.58 -35.09 17.13
C GLN A 129 -8.19 -35.80 17.16
N PRO A 130 -7.14 -35.20 17.76
CA PRO A 130 -5.83 -35.00 17.12
C PRO A 130 -4.59 -35.55 17.89
N GLN A 131 -3.40 -35.42 17.26
CA GLN A 131 -2.00 -35.45 17.79
C GLN A 131 -1.31 -36.84 17.92
N PRO A 132 0.04 -36.97 18.13
CA PRO A 132 1.13 -35.95 18.23
C PRO A 132 2.50 -36.27 17.53
N PHE A 133 3.37 -35.24 17.43
CA PHE A 133 4.87 -35.14 17.62
C PHE A 133 5.82 -36.26 17.08
N THR A 134 7.05 -36.08 16.55
CA THR A 134 8.08 -35.01 16.61
C THR A 134 9.26 -35.33 15.65
N THR A 135 9.86 -34.26 15.13
CA THR A 135 11.25 -34.00 14.68
C THR A 135 12.31 -35.11 14.61
N ASN A 136 13.12 -35.05 13.54
CA ASN A 136 14.59 -35.03 13.68
C ASN A 136 15.24 -34.07 12.67
N SER A 137 16.16 -33.28 13.21
CA SER A 137 16.96 -32.21 12.61
C SER A 137 18.30 -32.75 12.09
N TRP A 138 18.81 -32.25 10.95
CA TRP A 138 20.23 -31.87 10.77
C TRP A 138 20.47 -31.17 9.40
N PHE A 139 20.63 -29.84 9.39
CA PHE A 139 21.47 -29.15 8.41
C PHE A 139 22.61 -28.46 9.16
N THR A 140 23.80 -29.05 9.14
CA THR A 140 25.07 -28.33 9.05
C THR A 140 25.97 -29.21 8.20
N SER A 141 26.34 -28.80 7.02
CA SER A 141 27.36 -27.78 6.79
C SER A 141 27.32 -27.50 5.30
N LYS A 142 27.60 -26.28 4.85
CA LYS A 142 27.65 -25.99 3.40
C LYS A 142 26.23 -25.98 2.80
N SER A 143 25.93 -24.92 2.07
CA SER A 143 24.61 -24.26 2.00
C SER A 143 24.15 -23.72 3.36
N LYS A 144 24.14 -22.39 3.53
CA LYS A 144 23.45 -21.74 4.66
C LYS A 144 21.95 -21.94 4.44
N SER A 145 21.46 -23.06 4.96
CA SER A 145 20.05 -23.44 5.11
C SER A 145 19.17 -22.21 5.32
N SER A 146 18.21 -22.00 4.42
CA SER A 146 17.04 -21.15 4.61
C SER A 146 16.26 -21.66 5.81
N LYS A 147 16.65 -21.26 7.01
CA LYS A 147 15.77 -21.37 8.17
C LYS A 147 14.52 -20.60 7.76
N LYS A 148 13.37 -21.27 7.65
CA LYS A 148 12.09 -20.60 7.80
C LYS A 148 12.20 -19.89 9.15
N LEU A 149 12.45 -18.59 9.07
CA LEU A 149 12.53 -17.71 10.21
C LEU A 149 11.20 -17.92 10.96
N PRO A 150 11.23 -18.12 12.28
CA PRO A 150 10.00 -18.27 13.03
C PRO A 150 9.06 -17.09 12.76
N PRO A 151 7.73 -17.25 12.91
CA PRO A 151 6.77 -16.16 12.69
C PRO A 151 7.06 -14.89 13.52
N TYR A 152 7.89 -15.00 14.55
CA TYR A 152 8.34 -13.94 15.45
C TYR A 152 9.74 -13.37 15.12
N ALA A 153 10.39 -13.84 14.06
CA ALA A 153 11.69 -13.32 13.67
C ALA A 153 11.53 -11.93 13.08
N VAL A 154 11.99 -10.94 13.82
CA VAL A 154 12.11 -9.57 13.33
C VAL A 154 13.21 -9.55 12.26
N THR A 155 12.85 -9.24 11.01
CA THR A 155 13.81 -9.15 9.89
C THR A 155 14.09 -7.72 9.45
N SER A 156 13.22 -6.78 9.83
CA SER A 156 13.30 -5.36 9.52
C SER A 156 12.80 -4.50 10.69
N ILE A 157 12.99 -3.18 10.59
CA ILE A 157 12.36 -2.22 11.51
C ILE A 157 10.83 -2.39 11.50
N VAL A 158 10.22 -2.55 10.32
CA VAL A 158 8.78 -2.71 10.16
C VAL A 158 8.25 -3.93 10.90
N ASP A 159 8.89 -5.09 10.74
CA ASP A 159 8.53 -6.31 11.48
C ASP A 159 8.66 -6.12 12.99
N GLY A 160 9.67 -5.36 13.41
CA GLY A 160 9.93 -5.05 14.81
C GLY A 160 8.81 -4.20 15.41
N LEU A 161 8.44 -3.12 14.72
CA LEU A 161 7.33 -2.26 15.14
C LEU A 161 5.99 -3.03 15.14
N LYS A 162 5.74 -3.86 14.14
CA LYS A 162 4.56 -4.72 14.05
C LYS A 162 4.47 -5.69 15.23
N ARG A 163 5.59 -6.34 15.58
CA ARG A 163 5.67 -7.21 16.76
C ARG A 163 5.41 -6.44 18.05
N LEU A 164 6.08 -5.30 18.25
CA LEU A 164 5.89 -4.44 19.42
C LEU A 164 4.44 -3.94 19.53
N TYR A 165 3.80 -3.62 18.41
CA TYR A 165 2.38 -3.27 18.39
C TYR A 165 1.52 -4.40 18.95
N ILE A 166 1.65 -5.59 18.38
CA ILE A 166 0.81 -6.74 18.72
C ILE A 166 1.04 -7.18 20.18
N GLU A 167 2.29 -7.22 20.63
CA GLU A 167 2.68 -7.74 21.94
C GLU A 167 2.51 -6.72 23.07
N ARG A 168 2.73 -5.42 22.81
CA ARG A 168 2.79 -4.37 23.85
C ARG A 168 1.62 -3.38 23.75
N LEU A 169 1.46 -2.74 22.59
CA LEU A 169 0.56 -1.59 22.45
C LEU A 169 -0.92 -1.97 22.26
N LYS A 170 -1.21 -2.92 21.37
CA LYS A 170 -2.57 -3.37 21.05
C LYS A 170 -3.36 -3.86 22.28
N PRO A 171 -2.78 -4.63 23.23
CA PRO A 171 -3.48 -5.00 24.46
C PRO A 171 -3.95 -3.78 25.26
N LEU A 172 -3.11 -2.74 25.35
CA LEU A 172 -3.45 -1.49 26.03
C LEU A 172 -4.60 -0.79 25.29
N GLU A 173 -4.48 -0.62 23.97
CA GLU A 173 -5.49 0.02 23.14
C GLU A 173 -6.87 -0.64 23.30
N VAL A 174 -6.91 -1.97 23.26
CA VAL A 174 -8.16 -2.74 23.42
C VAL A 174 -8.71 -2.61 24.84
N THR A 175 -7.87 -2.73 25.86
CA THR A 175 -8.30 -2.69 27.27
C THR A 175 -8.96 -1.37 27.64
N TYR A 176 -8.41 -0.25 27.15
CA TYR A 176 -8.91 1.09 27.44
C TYR A 176 -9.71 1.70 26.28
N ARG A 177 -10.10 0.91 25.29
CA ARG A 177 -10.96 1.32 24.16
C ARG A 177 -10.42 2.51 23.36
N TYR A 178 -9.11 2.54 23.15
CA TYR A 178 -8.45 3.62 22.41
C TYR A 178 -9.04 3.82 21.00
N ASN A 179 -9.45 2.71 20.36
CA ASN A 179 -10.02 2.72 19.02
C ASN A 179 -11.36 3.46 18.89
N ASP A 180 -12.09 3.58 20.00
CA ASP A 180 -13.39 4.26 20.01
C ASP A 180 -13.23 5.79 20.16
N PHE A 181 -12.11 6.24 20.75
CA PHE A 181 -11.88 7.65 21.10
C PHE A 181 -10.94 8.36 20.14
N VAL A 182 -9.87 7.68 19.71
CA VAL A 182 -8.74 8.35 19.05
C VAL A 182 -8.53 7.83 17.63
N SER A 183 -8.21 6.55 17.45
CA SER A 183 -7.99 6.00 16.11
C SER A 183 -8.12 4.47 16.07
N PRO A 184 -8.60 3.89 14.96
CA PRO A 184 -8.76 2.44 14.80
C PRO A 184 -7.49 1.64 15.12
N LEU A 185 -7.66 0.37 15.48
CA LEU A 185 -6.54 -0.55 15.67
C LEU A 185 -5.77 -0.73 14.37
N LEU A 186 -4.45 -0.82 14.46
CA LEU A 186 -3.60 -1.06 13.29
C LEU A 186 -3.72 -2.52 12.84
N THR A 187 -3.78 -2.69 11.52
CA THR A 187 -3.78 -3.97 10.82
C THR A 187 -2.38 -4.32 10.35
N ASN A 188 -2.15 -5.58 9.96
CA ASN A 188 -0.87 -5.98 9.37
C ASN A 188 -0.55 -5.15 8.11
N SER A 189 -1.56 -4.92 7.26
CA SER A 189 -1.43 -4.10 6.05
C SER A 189 -1.03 -2.65 6.35
N ASP A 190 -1.35 -2.09 7.52
CA ASP A 190 -0.90 -0.73 7.87
C ASP A 190 0.63 -0.68 8.11
N PHE A 191 1.22 -1.78 8.60
CA PHE A 191 2.68 -1.89 8.76
C PHE A 191 3.36 -2.22 7.44
N ASP A 192 2.74 -3.07 6.63
CA ASP A 192 3.35 -3.58 5.39
C ASP A 192 3.12 -2.61 4.21
N ALA A 193 2.29 -1.57 4.38
CA ALA A 193 2.01 -0.56 3.38
C ALA A 193 3.29 0.15 2.91
N LYS A 194 3.43 0.26 1.59
CA LYS A 194 4.46 1.08 0.96
C LYS A 194 4.17 2.58 1.21
N PRO A 195 5.21 3.43 1.20
CA PRO A 195 5.03 4.87 1.27
C PRO A 195 4.04 5.38 0.22
N MET A 196 3.15 6.29 0.60
CA MET A 196 2.12 6.80 -0.31
C MET A 196 2.34 8.27 -0.69
N VAL A 197 2.20 8.57 -1.98
CA VAL A 197 2.29 9.92 -2.56
C VAL A 197 0.93 10.31 -3.12
N MET A 198 0.26 11.28 -2.51
CA MET A 198 -1.03 11.77 -2.99
C MET A 198 -0.89 13.04 -3.82
N LEU A 199 -1.50 13.06 -5.00
CA LEU A 199 -1.59 14.24 -5.85
C LEU A 199 -2.95 14.90 -5.66
N LEU A 200 -2.96 16.16 -5.25
CA LEU A 200 -4.17 16.94 -5.04
C LEU A 200 -4.11 18.25 -5.82
N GLY A 201 -5.22 18.66 -6.42
CA GLY A 201 -5.28 19.90 -7.18
C GLY A 201 -6.59 20.04 -7.94
N GLN A 202 -6.87 21.26 -8.41
CA GLN A 202 -8.09 21.55 -9.15
C GLN A 202 -8.16 20.81 -10.49
N TYR A 203 -9.31 20.94 -11.15
CA TYR A 203 -9.51 20.36 -12.46
C TYR A 203 -8.46 20.83 -13.48
N SER A 204 -7.95 19.91 -14.31
CA SER A 204 -6.98 20.20 -15.38
C SER A 204 -5.59 20.71 -14.94
N THR A 205 -5.19 20.58 -13.67
CA THR A 205 -3.82 20.94 -13.20
C THR A 205 -2.73 19.95 -13.61
N GLY A 206 -3.10 18.82 -14.22
CA GLY A 206 -2.16 17.83 -14.77
C GLY A 206 -1.74 16.73 -13.82
N LYS A 207 -2.54 16.36 -12.82
CA LYS A 207 -2.26 15.24 -11.88
C LYS A 207 -1.98 13.92 -12.61
N THR A 208 -2.92 13.44 -13.41
CA THR A 208 -2.75 12.20 -14.18
C THR A 208 -1.57 12.28 -15.16
N THR A 209 -1.36 13.42 -15.81
CA THR A 209 -0.19 13.64 -16.69
C THR A 209 1.12 13.60 -15.92
N PHE A 210 1.16 14.17 -14.72
CA PHE A 210 2.33 14.14 -13.83
C PHE A 210 2.70 12.70 -13.47
N ILE A 211 1.72 11.86 -13.13
CA ILE A 211 1.95 10.45 -12.80
C ILE A 211 2.50 9.70 -14.01
N LYS A 212 1.90 9.89 -15.20
CA LYS A 212 2.40 9.30 -16.45
C LYS A 212 3.83 9.73 -16.75
N HIS A 213 4.13 11.01 -16.57
CA HIS A 213 5.47 11.55 -16.74
C HIS A 213 6.49 10.96 -15.76
N LEU A 214 6.07 10.72 -14.52
CA LEU A 214 6.92 10.10 -13.49
C LEU A 214 7.16 8.61 -13.77
N LEU A 215 6.13 7.88 -14.21
CA LEU A 215 6.22 6.46 -14.56
C LEU A 215 6.81 6.21 -15.96
N LYS A 216 6.91 7.25 -16.81
CA LYS A 216 7.30 7.14 -18.23
C LYS A 216 6.41 6.16 -19.03
N CYS A 217 5.21 5.88 -18.53
CA CYS A 217 4.23 5.00 -19.15
C CYS A 217 2.82 5.32 -18.65
N ASP A 218 1.82 4.77 -19.34
CA ASP A 218 0.44 4.81 -18.88
C ASP A 218 0.17 3.76 -17.81
N TYR A 219 -0.84 4.00 -16.96
CA TYR A 219 -1.31 3.03 -15.97
C TYR A 219 -2.77 2.66 -16.21
N PRO A 220 -3.21 1.44 -15.85
CA PRO A 220 -4.58 0.98 -16.05
C PRO A 220 -5.67 1.92 -15.50
N GLY A 221 -6.60 2.32 -16.36
CA GLY A 221 -7.70 3.22 -15.99
C GLY A 221 -7.31 4.69 -15.91
N ALA A 222 -6.09 5.07 -16.29
CA ALA A 222 -5.74 6.47 -16.50
C ALA A 222 -6.56 7.06 -17.66
N HIS A 223 -7.26 8.17 -17.41
CA HIS A 223 -7.94 8.93 -18.45
C HIS A 223 -7.48 10.40 -18.39
N VAL A 224 -7.00 10.92 -19.52
CA VAL A 224 -6.54 12.31 -19.65
C VAL A 224 -7.38 13.00 -20.71
N GLY A 225 -8.13 14.04 -20.33
CA GLY A 225 -8.86 14.88 -21.26
C GLY A 225 -9.19 16.26 -20.70
N PRO A 226 -9.63 17.19 -21.56
CA PRO A 226 -9.86 18.60 -21.20
C PRO A 226 -11.15 18.83 -20.39
N GLU A 227 -12.15 17.94 -20.52
CA GLU A 227 -13.39 17.90 -19.71
C GLU A 227 -13.19 17.08 -18.43
N PRO A 228 -14.07 17.15 -17.39
CA PRO A 228 -14.05 16.33 -16.18
C PRO A 228 -13.79 14.83 -16.35
N THR A 229 -12.54 14.44 -16.63
CA THR A 229 -12.13 13.10 -17.07
C THR A 229 -11.79 12.16 -15.93
N THR A 230 -11.22 12.66 -14.82
CA THR A 230 -10.94 11.87 -13.61
C THR A 230 -11.93 12.22 -12.51
N ASP A 231 -12.99 11.42 -12.39
CA ASP A 231 -13.99 11.50 -11.32
C ASP A 231 -13.77 10.44 -10.22
N ARG A 232 -12.65 9.71 -10.29
CA ARG A 232 -12.30 8.60 -9.39
C ARG A 232 -11.02 8.86 -8.62
N PHE A 233 -10.95 8.33 -7.40
CA PHE A 233 -9.69 8.12 -6.71
C PHE A 233 -9.04 6.87 -7.30
N VAL A 234 -7.81 7.02 -7.81
CA VAL A 234 -7.04 5.90 -8.36
C VAL A 234 -5.77 5.72 -7.56
N VAL A 235 -5.65 4.58 -6.89
CA VAL A 235 -4.41 4.16 -6.24
C VAL A 235 -3.60 3.37 -7.26
N VAL A 236 -2.48 3.92 -7.70
CA VAL A 236 -1.53 3.29 -8.61
C VAL A 236 -0.44 2.61 -7.78
N MET A 237 -0.36 1.29 -7.86
CA MET A 237 0.57 0.49 -7.05
C MET A 237 1.17 -0.67 -7.85
N SER A 238 2.24 -1.26 -7.32
CA SER A 238 2.84 -2.43 -7.96
C SER A 238 1.90 -3.63 -7.88
N GLY A 239 1.85 -4.38 -8.98
CA GLY A 239 1.20 -5.67 -9.05
C GLY A 239 1.79 -6.48 -10.19
N PRO A 240 1.55 -7.79 -10.22
CA PRO A 240 2.21 -8.67 -11.18
C PRO A 240 1.70 -8.47 -12.61
N ASP A 241 0.47 -7.95 -12.77
CA ASP A 241 -0.19 -7.75 -14.05
C ASP A 241 -0.81 -6.35 -14.11
N GLU A 242 -0.93 -5.80 -15.32
CA GLU A 242 -1.66 -4.57 -15.58
C GLU A 242 -3.16 -4.79 -15.42
N ARG A 243 -3.75 -4.30 -14.34
CA ARG A 243 -5.19 -4.44 -14.07
C ARG A 243 -5.76 -3.28 -13.28
N SER A 244 -7.07 -3.07 -13.48
CA SER A 244 -7.88 -2.14 -12.69
C SER A 244 -8.84 -2.93 -11.80
N ILE A 245 -8.72 -2.76 -10.49
CA ILE A 245 -9.54 -3.41 -9.47
C ILE A 245 -10.56 -2.40 -8.93
N PRO A 246 -11.87 -2.71 -8.94
CA PRO A 246 -12.90 -1.86 -8.37
C PRO A 246 -12.75 -1.61 -6.87
N GLY A 247 -13.16 -0.43 -6.41
CA GLY A 247 -13.08 -0.01 -5.00
C GLY A 247 -13.78 -0.94 -4.01
N ASN A 248 -14.93 -1.50 -4.39
CA ASN A 248 -15.66 -2.45 -3.55
C ASN A 248 -14.84 -3.72 -3.25
N THR A 249 -14.04 -4.17 -4.20
CA THR A 249 -13.20 -5.37 -4.06
C THR A 249 -11.98 -5.08 -3.22
N ILE A 250 -11.26 -3.98 -3.50
CA ILE A 250 -10.02 -3.66 -2.79
C ILE A 250 -10.27 -3.24 -1.33
N ALA A 251 -11.44 -2.68 -1.03
CA ALA A 251 -11.79 -2.26 0.33
C ALA A 251 -12.12 -3.42 1.28
N VAL A 252 -12.23 -4.66 0.77
CA VAL A 252 -12.41 -5.86 1.61
C VAL A 252 -11.20 -6.79 1.60
N ASP A 253 -10.17 -6.44 0.84
CA ASP A 253 -8.91 -7.18 0.79
C ASP A 253 -8.10 -6.91 2.07
N ALA A 254 -7.83 -7.98 2.84
CA ALA A 254 -7.16 -7.91 4.13
C ALA A 254 -5.65 -7.62 4.01
N ASP A 255 -5.07 -7.89 2.84
CA ASP A 255 -3.66 -7.63 2.56
C ASP A 255 -3.43 -6.19 2.08
N MET A 256 -4.51 -5.42 1.89
CA MET A 256 -4.47 -4.06 1.36
C MET A 256 -4.82 -3.01 2.44
N PRO A 257 -4.10 -1.88 2.50
CA PRO A 257 -4.29 -0.86 3.55
C PRO A 257 -5.52 0.04 3.35
N PHE A 258 -6.50 -0.41 2.57
CA PHE A 258 -7.66 0.36 2.10
C PHE A 258 -8.99 -0.05 2.75
N SER A 259 -8.97 -1.01 3.67
CA SER A 259 -10.19 -1.50 4.34
C SER A 259 -10.95 -0.41 5.11
N GLY A 260 -10.25 0.59 5.64
CA GLY A 260 -10.87 1.74 6.31
C GLY A 260 -11.76 2.60 5.40
N LEU A 261 -11.62 2.49 4.07
CA LEU A 261 -12.43 3.24 3.12
C LEU A 261 -13.88 2.75 3.01
N THR A 262 -14.20 1.56 3.55
CA THR A 262 -15.59 1.06 3.60
C THR A 262 -16.52 1.99 4.38
N THR A 263 -15.97 2.78 5.31
CA THR A 263 -16.70 3.77 6.11
C THR A 263 -17.34 4.90 5.29
N PHE A 264 -16.81 5.19 4.09
CA PHE A 264 -17.38 6.17 3.17
C PHE A 264 -18.52 5.62 2.29
N GLY A 265 -18.82 4.32 2.42
CA GLY A 265 -19.97 3.66 1.81
C GLY A 265 -19.85 3.38 0.31
N GLY A 266 -20.85 2.67 -0.23
CA GLY A 266 -20.84 2.20 -1.63
C GLY A 266 -20.80 3.32 -2.67
N SER A 267 -21.32 4.50 -2.36
CA SER A 267 -21.28 5.65 -3.28
C SER A 267 -19.83 6.09 -3.55
N PHE A 268 -19.00 6.16 -2.50
CA PHE A 268 -17.57 6.43 -2.64
C PHE A 268 -16.84 5.25 -3.29
N LEU A 269 -17.07 4.01 -2.82
CA LEU A 269 -16.33 2.85 -3.31
C LEU A 269 -16.55 2.62 -4.83
N SER A 270 -17.70 3.02 -5.37
CA SER A 270 -17.95 3.03 -6.82
C SER A 270 -17.08 4.02 -7.61
N LYS A 271 -16.52 5.03 -6.92
CA LYS A 271 -15.61 6.07 -7.43
C LYS A 271 -14.17 5.87 -6.92
N PHE A 272 -13.88 4.71 -6.35
CA PHE A 272 -12.54 4.32 -5.93
C PHE A 272 -12.06 3.15 -6.80
N GLN A 273 -10.78 3.15 -7.13
CA GLN A 273 -10.15 2.15 -7.99
C GLN A 273 -8.70 1.94 -7.59
N CYS A 274 -8.24 0.70 -7.68
CA CYS A 274 -6.83 0.35 -7.57
C CYS A 274 -6.31 -0.05 -8.95
N SER A 275 -5.29 0.64 -9.43
CA SER A 275 -4.56 0.35 -10.66
C SER A 275 -3.26 -0.36 -10.30
N GLN A 276 -3.14 -1.61 -10.69
CA GLN A 276 -1.94 -2.41 -10.49
C GLN A 276 -1.18 -2.57 -11.79
N MET A 277 0.15 -2.47 -11.73
CA MET A 277 1.04 -2.78 -12.85
C MET A 277 2.45 -3.08 -12.35
N PRO A 278 3.24 -3.91 -13.05
CA PRO A 278 4.64 -4.14 -12.70
C PRO A 278 5.45 -2.90 -13.06
N HIS A 279 6.03 -2.22 -12.07
CA HIS A 279 6.84 -1.03 -12.32
C HIS A 279 7.85 -0.80 -11.18
N PRO A 280 9.16 -0.60 -11.47
CA PRO A 280 10.19 -0.46 -10.43
C PRO A 280 9.91 0.66 -9.42
N LEU A 281 9.40 1.82 -9.86
CA LEU A 281 9.01 2.89 -8.93
C LEU A 281 7.86 2.46 -8.01
N LEU A 282 6.90 1.69 -8.54
CA LEU A 282 5.75 1.24 -7.75
C LEU A 282 6.11 0.08 -6.82
N ASP A 283 7.27 -0.54 -7.02
CA ASP A 283 7.86 -1.48 -6.07
C ASP A 283 8.26 -0.78 -4.77
N GLU A 284 8.58 0.51 -4.83
CA GLU A 284 9.03 1.32 -3.70
C GLU A 284 7.94 2.25 -3.14
N VAL A 285 7.03 2.75 -3.97
CA VAL A 285 5.97 3.70 -3.55
C VAL A 285 4.61 3.36 -4.12
N THR A 286 3.55 3.89 -3.50
CA THR A 286 2.19 3.87 -4.02
C THR A 286 1.76 5.31 -4.32
N ILE A 287 1.13 5.54 -5.47
CA ILE A 287 0.72 6.88 -5.91
C ILE A 287 -0.80 6.97 -5.86
N VAL A 288 -1.36 8.04 -5.29
CA VAL A 288 -2.79 8.30 -5.23
C VAL A 288 -3.13 9.45 -6.17
N ASP A 289 -3.77 9.16 -7.30
CA ASP A 289 -4.37 10.16 -8.17
C ASP A 289 -5.76 10.51 -7.64
N THR A 290 -5.98 11.78 -7.31
CA THR A 290 -7.27 12.25 -6.79
C THR A 290 -8.11 12.90 -7.90
N PRO A 291 -9.45 12.84 -7.81
CA PRO A 291 -10.31 13.62 -8.67
C PRO A 291 -9.96 15.11 -8.60
N GLY A 292 -10.09 15.82 -9.72
CA GLY A 292 -9.92 17.28 -9.72
C GLY A 292 -10.88 17.96 -8.74
N VAL A 293 -10.37 18.84 -7.88
CA VAL A 293 -11.21 19.65 -7.00
C VAL A 293 -12.03 20.62 -7.87
N LEU A 294 -13.34 20.65 -7.65
CA LEU A 294 -14.28 21.41 -8.47
C LEU A 294 -14.22 22.89 -8.10
N SER A 295 -14.43 23.76 -9.09
CA SER A 295 -14.47 25.20 -8.91
C SER A 295 -15.93 25.66 -8.93
N GLY A 296 -16.55 25.76 -7.76
CA GLY A 296 -17.87 26.38 -7.60
C GLY A 296 -18.95 25.48 -6.99
N GLU A 297 -19.98 26.11 -6.41
CA GLU A 297 -20.95 25.46 -5.53
C GLU A 297 -21.93 24.52 -6.26
N LYS A 298 -22.27 24.81 -7.52
CA LYS A 298 -23.17 23.96 -8.32
C LYS A 298 -22.54 22.59 -8.65
N GLN A 299 -21.22 22.53 -8.83
CA GLN A 299 -20.50 21.29 -9.11
C GLN A 299 -20.33 20.42 -7.85
N ARG A 300 -20.30 21.02 -6.65
CA ARG A 300 -20.24 20.27 -5.37
C ARG A 300 -21.40 19.32 -5.16
N THR A 301 -22.61 19.76 -5.54
CA THR A 301 -23.84 18.96 -5.38
C THR A 301 -23.85 17.67 -6.20
N GLN A 302 -22.87 17.46 -7.08
CA GLN A 302 -22.74 16.23 -7.88
C GLN A 302 -22.03 15.08 -7.14
N ARG A 303 -21.29 15.33 -6.04
CA ARG A 303 -20.63 14.25 -5.30
C ARG A 303 -21.58 13.63 -4.30
N SER A 304 -21.85 12.33 -4.45
CA SER A 304 -22.66 11.53 -3.54
C SER A 304 -21.88 10.99 -2.32
N TYR A 305 -20.72 11.55 -2.03
CA TYR A 305 -19.82 11.10 -0.96
C TYR A 305 -19.01 12.28 -0.38
N ASP A 306 -18.52 12.12 0.85
CA ASP A 306 -17.70 13.11 1.53
C ASP A 306 -16.26 13.14 0.97
N PHE A 307 -16.05 13.99 -0.04
CA PHE A 307 -14.73 14.15 -0.66
C PHE A 307 -13.66 14.64 0.32
N THR A 308 -14.01 15.60 1.19
CA THR A 308 -13.06 16.18 2.16
C THR A 308 -12.63 15.13 3.17
N GLY A 309 -13.58 14.34 3.69
CA GLY A 309 -13.28 13.22 4.59
C GLY A 309 -12.38 12.18 3.95
N VAL A 310 -12.61 11.81 2.69
CA VAL A 310 -11.75 10.87 1.95
C VAL A 310 -10.33 11.43 1.78
N VAL A 311 -10.18 12.70 1.38
CA VAL A 311 -8.86 13.32 1.23
C VAL A 311 -8.14 13.38 2.57
N SER A 312 -8.83 13.71 3.66
CA SER A 312 -8.27 13.71 5.00
C SER A 312 -7.80 12.31 5.42
N TRP A 313 -8.57 11.27 5.09
CA TRP A 313 -8.20 9.87 5.33
C TRP A 313 -6.91 9.48 4.60
N PHE A 314 -6.78 9.83 3.32
CA PHE A 314 -5.55 9.58 2.57
C PHE A 314 -4.39 10.41 3.10
N ALA A 315 -4.60 11.69 3.43
CA ALA A 315 -3.57 12.57 3.96
C ALA A 315 -2.93 12.03 5.25
N ALA A 316 -3.72 11.42 6.12
CA ALA A 316 -3.24 10.78 7.34
C ALA A 316 -2.30 9.59 7.05
N LYS A 317 -2.55 8.84 5.96
CA LYS A 317 -1.78 7.65 5.55
C LYS A 317 -0.64 7.94 4.58
N CYS A 318 -0.66 9.10 3.90
CA CYS A 318 0.37 9.47 2.96
C CYS A 318 1.65 9.96 3.65
N ASP A 319 2.76 9.82 2.94
CA ASP A 319 4.08 10.29 3.33
C ASP A 319 4.45 11.60 2.60
N LEU A 320 3.83 11.85 1.46
CA LEU A 320 3.95 13.07 0.69
C LEU A 320 2.61 13.47 0.06
N ILE A 321 2.29 14.76 0.11
CA ILE A 321 1.11 15.34 -0.53
C ILE A 321 1.58 16.42 -1.51
N LEU A 322 1.40 16.18 -2.81
CA LEU A 322 1.69 17.13 -3.87
C LEU A 322 0.45 17.99 -4.15
N LEU A 323 0.52 19.30 -3.88
CA LEU A 323 -0.49 20.28 -4.26
C LEU A 323 -0.16 20.87 -5.63
N LEU A 324 -0.88 20.47 -6.67
CA LEU A 324 -0.66 20.90 -8.05
C LEU A 324 -1.48 22.16 -8.40
N PHE A 325 -0.80 23.15 -8.94
CA PHE A 325 -1.36 24.40 -9.47
C PHE A 325 -0.98 24.60 -10.93
N ASP A 326 -1.83 25.34 -11.65
CA ASP A 326 -1.62 25.74 -13.05
C ASP A 326 -1.55 27.28 -13.11
N PRO A 327 -0.51 27.88 -13.73
CA PRO A 327 -0.35 29.32 -13.87
C PRO A 327 -1.56 30.06 -14.43
N HIS A 328 -2.34 29.41 -15.28
CA HIS A 328 -3.54 29.99 -15.89
C HIS A 328 -4.78 29.90 -14.99
N LYS A 329 -4.73 29.10 -13.92
CA LYS A 329 -5.85 28.83 -13.01
C LYS A 329 -5.39 28.80 -11.55
N LEU A 330 -4.87 29.93 -11.08
CA LEU A 330 -4.38 30.07 -9.70
C LEU A 330 -5.47 30.27 -8.65
N ASP A 331 -6.72 30.53 -9.04
CA ASP A 331 -7.80 30.78 -8.10
C ASP A 331 -8.02 29.58 -7.18
N ILE A 332 -7.66 29.71 -5.91
CA ILE A 332 -7.96 28.68 -4.91
C ILE A 332 -9.44 28.79 -4.57
N SER A 333 -10.26 27.96 -5.22
CA SER A 333 -11.70 27.90 -4.96
C SER A 333 -11.99 27.57 -3.49
N ASP A 334 -13.16 27.97 -2.98
CA ASP A 334 -13.50 27.70 -1.57
C ASP A 334 -13.58 26.21 -1.25
N GLU A 335 -13.79 25.36 -2.26
CA GLU A 335 -13.74 23.91 -2.06
C GLU A 335 -12.30 23.48 -1.85
N PHE A 336 -11.39 23.96 -2.69
CA PHE A 336 -9.99 23.63 -2.55
C PHE A 336 -9.40 24.19 -1.26
N LYS A 337 -9.82 25.38 -0.81
CA LYS A 337 -9.49 25.90 0.52
C LYS A 337 -9.91 24.92 1.62
N ARG A 338 -11.17 24.44 1.61
CA ARG A 338 -11.66 23.47 2.62
C ARG A 338 -10.89 22.16 2.57
N VAL A 339 -10.57 21.67 1.39
CA VAL A 339 -9.75 20.45 1.25
C VAL A 339 -8.34 20.67 1.81
N ILE A 340 -7.68 21.80 1.49
CA ILE A 340 -6.37 22.13 2.05
C ILE A 340 -6.46 22.28 3.58
N SER A 341 -7.51 22.91 4.10
CA SER A 341 -7.74 23.00 5.54
C SER A 341 -7.93 21.64 6.21
N SER A 342 -8.47 20.64 5.50
CA SER A 342 -8.59 19.27 6.01
C SER A 342 -7.26 18.51 6.09
N LEU A 343 -6.20 19.07 5.51
CA LEU A 343 -4.82 18.55 5.62
C LEU A 343 -4.10 19.04 6.89
N ARG A 344 -4.77 19.83 7.74
CA ARG A 344 -4.18 20.32 8.99
C ARG A 344 -3.61 19.16 9.82
N GLY A 345 -2.42 19.34 10.38
CA GLY A 345 -1.66 18.31 11.09
C GLY A 345 -0.81 17.41 10.17
N ASN A 346 -0.85 17.63 8.85
CA ASN A 346 -0.02 16.94 7.85
C ASN A 346 0.78 17.95 7.00
N GLU A 347 0.98 19.18 7.49
CA GLU A 347 1.61 20.28 6.73
C GLU A 347 3.07 19.97 6.34
N ASP A 348 3.79 19.20 7.18
CA ASP A 348 5.18 18.79 6.95
C ASP A 348 5.33 17.89 5.70
N LYS A 349 4.25 17.18 5.33
CA LYS A 349 4.16 16.30 4.16
C LYS A 349 3.81 17.05 2.88
N ILE A 350 3.42 18.32 2.96
CA ILE A 350 2.94 19.07 1.81
C ILE A 350 4.12 19.60 1.00
N ARG A 351 4.05 19.39 -0.32
CA ARG A 351 4.88 20.05 -1.32
C ARG A 351 3.99 20.63 -2.40
N VAL A 352 4.38 21.78 -2.93
CA VAL A 352 3.59 22.48 -3.93
C VAL A 352 4.26 22.30 -5.28
N VAL A 353 3.48 22.09 -6.33
CA VAL A 353 3.98 21.99 -7.71
C VAL A 353 3.23 23.02 -8.55
N LEU A 354 3.94 24.02 -9.05
CA LEU A 354 3.45 24.94 -10.07
C LEU A 354 3.75 24.33 -11.44
N ASN A 355 2.79 23.54 -11.94
CA ASN A 355 2.91 22.77 -13.18
C ASN A 355 2.60 23.65 -14.39
N LYS A 356 3.01 23.25 -15.60
CA LYS A 356 2.81 24.00 -16.85
C LYS A 356 3.42 25.41 -16.84
N ALA A 357 4.51 25.60 -16.10
CA ALA A 357 5.21 26.88 -16.02
C ALA A 357 5.80 27.33 -17.36
N ASP A 358 5.98 26.40 -18.30
CA ASP A 358 6.41 26.64 -19.68
C ASP A 358 5.38 27.38 -20.55
N GLN A 359 4.14 27.52 -20.08
CA GLN A 359 3.06 28.17 -20.82
C GLN A 359 2.94 29.67 -20.53
N VAL A 360 3.78 30.21 -19.65
CA VAL A 360 3.79 31.63 -19.28
C VAL A 360 5.21 32.19 -19.41
N ASP A 361 5.32 33.48 -19.74
CA ASP A 361 6.62 34.14 -19.77
C ASP A 361 7.19 34.34 -18.35
N THR A 362 8.48 34.68 -18.26
CA THR A 362 9.17 34.86 -16.98
C THR A 362 8.56 35.92 -16.07
N GLN A 363 8.06 37.05 -16.61
CA GLN A 363 7.45 38.10 -15.78
C GLN A 363 6.09 37.64 -15.25
N GLN A 364 5.29 37.00 -16.09
CA GLN A 364 4.02 36.42 -15.70
C GLN A 364 4.23 35.32 -14.66
N LEU A 365 5.23 34.46 -14.84
CA LEU A 365 5.59 33.40 -13.90
C LEU A 365 5.90 33.97 -12.50
N MET A 366 6.68 35.06 -12.41
CA MET A 366 6.98 35.70 -11.12
C MET A 366 5.72 36.28 -10.44
N ARG A 367 4.79 36.84 -11.21
CA ARG A 367 3.50 37.33 -10.69
C ARG A 367 2.62 36.19 -10.19
N VAL A 368 2.53 35.12 -10.98
CA VAL A 368 1.81 33.88 -10.68
C VAL A 368 2.36 33.26 -9.39
N TYR A 369 3.68 33.12 -9.29
CA TYR A 369 4.34 32.60 -8.10
C TYR A 369 4.04 33.43 -6.85
N GLY A 370 4.17 34.76 -6.93
CA GLY A 370 3.84 35.66 -5.82
C GLY A 370 2.38 35.54 -5.37
N ALA A 371 1.44 35.49 -6.31
CA ALA A 371 0.02 35.32 -6.03
C ALA A 371 -0.30 33.95 -5.39
N LEU A 372 0.37 32.88 -5.84
CA LEU A 372 0.25 31.55 -5.26
C LEU A 372 0.72 31.53 -3.81
N MET A 373 1.92 32.04 -3.55
CA MET A 373 2.49 32.08 -2.19
C MET A 373 1.65 32.91 -1.23
N TRP A 374 1.14 34.06 -1.69
CA TRP A 374 0.21 34.89 -0.91
C TRP A 374 -1.08 34.12 -0.56
N SER A 375 -1.62 33.37 -1.51
CA SER A 375 -2.84 32.59 -1.31
C SER A 375 -2.61 31.40 -0.38
N LEU A 376 -1.52 30.66 -0.56
CA LEU A 376 -1.13 29.55 0.29
C LEU A 376 -0.86 29.97 1.74
N GLY A 377 -0.19 31.11 1.95
CA GLY A 377 0.05 31.64 3.29
C GLY A 377 -1.24 31.91 4.07
N LYS A 378 -2.32 32.30 3.39
CA LYS A 378 -3.64 32.47 4.02
C LYS A 378 -4.36 31.17 4.35
N VAL A 379 -4.11 30.11 3.57
CA VAL A 379 -4.90 28.86 3.64
C VAL A 379 -4.21 27.81 4.50
N LEU A 380 -2.89 27.63 4.37
CA LEU A 380 -2.14 26.64 5.14
C LEU A 380 -1.98 27.05 6.61
N ASN A 381 -2.01 28.37 6.91
CA ASN A 381 -1.95 28.91 8.27
C ASN A 381 -0.82 28.29 9.14
N THR A 382 0.33 28.05 8.51
CA THR A 382 1.58 27.64 9.16
C THR A 382 2.61 28.77 8.99
N PRO A 383 3.47 29.01 10.00
CA PRO A 383 4.58 29.96 9.84
C PRO A 383 5.63 29.49 8.83
N GLU A 384 5.65 28.20 8.49
CA GLU A 384 6.63 27.62 7.57
C GLU A 384 6.19 27.78 6.11
N VAL A 385 7.12 28.23 5.28
CA VAL A 385 6.87 28.43 3.85
C VAL A 385 6.99 27.10 3.11
N ALA A 386 5.93 26.66 2.44
CA ALA A 386 5.95 25.43 1.65
C ALA A 386 6.92 25.53 0.45
N ARG A 387 7.70 24.47 0.21
CA ARG A 387 8.54 24.34 -1.00
C ARG A 387 7.65 24.21 -2.24
N VAL A 388 7.88 25.06 -3.24
CA VAL A 388 7.17 25.06 -4.52
C VAL A 388 8.11 24.62 -5.64
N TYR A 389 7.81 23.53 -6.33
CA TYR A 389 8.53 23.08 -7.53
C TYR A 389 7.92 23.71 -8.77
N ILE A 390 8.73 24.39 -9.58
CA ILE A 390 8.26 25.11 -10.77
C ILE A 390 8.70 24.38 -12.03
N GLY A 391 7.77 23.99 -12.89
CA GLY A 391 8.12 23.36 -14.15
C GLY A 391 6.93 22.86 -14.95
N SER A 392 7.20 22.05 -15.97
CA SER A 392 6.19 21.36 -16.77
C SER A 392 6.42 19.85 -16.73
N PHE A 393 5.57 19.13 -16.01
CA PHE A 393 5.74 17.71 -15.72
C PHE A 393 4.94 16.89 -16.73
N ASN A 394 5.41 16.91 -17.97
CA ASN A 394 4.86 16.14 -19.09
C ASN A 394 5.99 15.77 -20.08
N ASP A 395 5.68 14.94 -21.06
CA ASP A 395 6.70 14.45 -22.02
C ASP A 395 6.86 15.35 -23.25
N LYS A 396 6.22 16.53 -23.28
CA LYS A 396 6.38 17.50 -24.36
C LYS A 396 7.68 18.28 -24.16
N PRO A 397 8.42 18.57 -25.25
CA PRO A 397 9.58 19.44 -25.15
C PRO A 397 9.17 20.86 -24.77
N THR A 398 9.95 21.47 -23.88
CA THR A 398 9.81 22.89 -23.55
C THR A 398 10.18 23.75 -24.75
N ASP A 399 9.35 24.75 -25.08
CA ASP A 399 9.69 25.72 -26.12
C ASP A 399 10.78 26.68 -25.61
N GLU A 400 12.03 26.39 -25.98
CA GLU A 400 13.20 27.19 -25.61
C GLU A 400 13.14 28.63 -26.14
N GLY A 401 12.45 28.86 -27.27
CA GLY A 401 12.28 30.18 -27.85
C GLY A 401 11.34 31.07 -27.04
N PHE A 402 10.35 30.47 -26.38
CA PHE A 402 9.37 31.17 -25.54
C PHE A 402 9.85 31.35 -24.09
N VAL A 403 10.40 30.31 -23.48
CA VAL A 403 10.81 30.30 -22.06
C VAL A 403 12.20 30.90 -21.85
N GLY A 404 13.05 30.81 -22.87
CA GLY A 404 14.46 31.20 -22.79
C GLY A 404 15.33 30.23 -21.97
N PRO A 405 16.66 30.39 -22.04
CA PRO A 405 17.61 29.45 -21.43
C PRO A 405 17.57 29.45 -19.89
N LEU A 406 17.25 30.59 -19.28
CA LEU A 406 17.14 30.71 -17.83
C LEU A 406 15.94 29.93 -17.28
N GLY A 407 14.78 30.02 -17.94
CA GLY A 407 13.59 29.29 -17.54
C GLY A 407 13.74 27.77 -17.75
N LYS A 408 14.37 27.34 -18.84
CA LYS A 408 14.71 25.92 -19.05
C LYS A 408 15.59 25.38 -17.91
N ASN A 409 16.67 26.08 -17.58
CA ASN A 409 17.57 25.65 -16.51
C ASN A 409 16.88 25.60 -15.14
N LEU A 410 15.99 26.57 -14.87
CA LEU A 410 15.15 26.56 -13.67
C LEU A 410 14.26 25.32 -13.63
N PHE A 411 13.50 25.04 -14.69
CA PHE A 411 12.57 23.91 -14.72
C PHE A 411 13.29 22.57 -14.58
N GLU A 412 14.43 22.38 -15.24
CA GLU A 412 15.24 21.16 -15.11
C GLU A 412 15.76 20.98 -13.67
N LYS A 413 16.25 22.05 -13.03
CA LYS A 413 16.70 22.00 -11.63
C LYS A 413 15.55 21.66 -10.69
N GLU A 414 14.41 22.32 -10.84
CA GLU A 414 13.24 22.11 -10.00
C GLU A 414 12.64 20.70 -10.19
N GLN A 415 12.68 20.16 -11.40
CA GLN A 415 12.31 18.77 -11.68
C GLN A 415 13.26 17.79 -10.99
N ASN A 416 14.58 18.01 -11.07
CA ASN A 416 15.57 17.18 -10.41
C ASN A 416 15.46 17.23 -8.89
N ASP A 417 15.21 18.41 -8.32
CA ASP A 417 14.94 18.58 -6.89
C ASP A 417 13.69 17.78 -6.46
N LEU A 418 12.61 17.86 -7.23
CA LEU A 418 11.39 17.09 -6.95
C LEU A 418 11.65 15.58 -7.05
N LEU A 419 12.35 15.11 -8.08
CA LEU A 419 12.70 13.70 -8.23
C LEU A 419 13.55 13.21 -7.06
N THR A 420 14.52 14.01 -6.62
CA THR A 420 15.34 13.69 -5.44
C THR A 420 14.45 13.58 -4.19
N ASP A 421 13.53 14.52 -3.99
CA ASP A 421 12.60 14.47 -2.86
C ASP A 421 11.65 13.27 -2.92
N LEU A 422 11.24 12.83 -4.12
CA LEU A 422 10.44 11.63 -4.36
C LEU A 422 11.22 10.33 -4.08
N LEU A 423 12.50 10.26 -4.49
CA LEU A 423 13.37 9.11 -4.25
C LEU A 423 13.71 8.94 -2.76
N ASP A 424 13.75 10.04 -2.01
CA ASP A 424 13.96 10.03 -0.56
C ASP A 424 12.72 9.61 0.26
N ILE A 425 11.55 9.47 -0.37
CA ILE A 425 10.31 9.17 0.34
C ILE A 425 10.40 7.87 1.13
N PRO A 426 10.85 6.73 0.58
CA PRO A 426 10.89 5.48 1.34
C PRO A 426 11.74 5.58 2.60
N LYS A 427 12.87 6.28 2.51
CA LYS A 427 13.73 6.60 3.65
C LYS A 427 12.99 7.44 4.69
N LYS A 428 12.41 8.58 4.28
CA LYS A 428 11.65 9.48 5.16
C LYS A 428 10.42 8.79 5.78
N ALA A 429 9.77 7.90 5.05
CA ALA A 429 8.59 7.16 5.47
C ALA A 429 8.93 6.15 6.58
N CYS A 430 10.08 5.47 6.50
CA CYS A 430 10.54 4.59 7.56
C CYS A 430 10.74 5.36 8.88
N ASP A 431 11.44 6.50 8.84
CA ASP A 431 11.65 7.36 10.01
C ASP A 431 10.34 7.93 10.56
N ARG A 432 9.45 8.37 9.68
CA ARG A 432 8.12 8.86 10.06
C ARG A 432 7.30 7.75 10.72
N ARG A 433 7.33 6.52 10.20
CA ARG A 433 6.59 5.38 10.77
C ARG A 433 7.03 5.08 12.20
N ILE A 434 8.33 5.16 12.49
CA ILE A 434 8.86 5.05 13.86
C ILE A 434 8.28 6.17 14.74
N ASN A 435 8.35 7.42 14.27
CA ASN A 435 7.87 8.58 15.02
C ASN A 435 6.36 8.52 15.31
N GLU A 436 5.55 8.16 14.32
CA GLU A 436 4.10 8.00 14.48
C GLU A 436 3.76 6.85 15.42
N PHE A 437 4.51 5.75 15.36
CA PHE A 437 4.36 4.65 16.32
C PHE A 437 4.64 5.10 17.77
N VAL A 438 5.71 5.88 17.99
CA VAL A 438 6.04 6.44 19.30
C VAL A 438 4.98 7.44 19.77
N LYS A 439 4.49 8.34 18.91
CA LYS A 439 3.40 9.27 19.21
C LYS A 439 2.13 8.52 19.63
N ARG A 440 1.74 7.49 18.86
CA ARG A 440 0.58 6.64 19.15
C ARG A 440 0.72 5.94 20.49
N ALA A 441 1.89 5.35 20.78
CA ALA A 441 2.15 4.68 22.05
C ALA A 441 2.01 5.64 23.25
N ARG A 442 2.55 6.85 23.15
CA ARG A 442 2.39 7.89 24.20
C ARG A 442 0.93 8.32 24.35
N SER A 443 0.24 8.58 23.24
CA SER A 443 -1.18 8.94 23.21
C SER A 443 -2.05 7.85 23.87
N ALA A 444 -1.83 6.57 23.55
CA ALA A 444 -2.55 5.46 24.15
C ALA A 444 -2.26 5.30 25.65
N LYS A 445 -1.01 5.55 26.08
CA LYS A 445 -0.65 5.57 27.51
C LYS A 445 -1.40 6.66 28.28
N ILE A 446 -1.46 7.87 27.72
CA ILE A 446 -2.20 8.99 28.32
C ILE A 446 -3.70 8.70 28.36
N HIS A 447 -4.26 8.17 27.28
CA HIS A 447 -5.65 7.72 27.21
C HIS A 447 -5.97 6.70 28.32
N ALA A 448 -5.10 5.71 28.52
CA ALA A 448 -5.26 4.72 29.60
C ALA A 448 -5.28 5.37 30.99
N TYR A 449 -4.44 6.37 31.25
CA TYR A 449 -4.48 7.13 32.51
C TYR A 449 -5.77 7.92 32.67
N ILE A 450 -6.24 8.60 31.61
CA ILE A 450 -7.50 9.36 31.62
C ILE A 450 -8.67 8.43 31.95
N ILE A 451 -8.84 7.35 31.20
CA ILE A 451 -9.95 6.39 31.40
C ILE A 451 -9.90 5.79 32.81
N SER A 452 -8.71 5.42 33.28
CA SER A 452 -8.53 4.86 34.63
C SER A 452 -8.82 5.86 35.74
N HIS A 453 -8.44 7.13 35.54
CA HIS A 453 -8.73 8.21 36.48
C HIS A 453 -10.23 8.47 36.57
N LEU A 454 -10.92 8.59 35.44
CA LEU A 454 -12.38 8.73 35.42
C LEU A 454 -13.07 7.56 36.11
N LYS A 455 -12.59 6.33 35.87
CA LYS A 455 -13.10 5.12 36.55
C LYS A 455 -12.87 5.16 38.07
N LYS A 456 -11.74 5.71 38.52
CA LYS A 456 -11.38 5.85 39.95
C LYS A 456 -12.28 6.86 40.67
N GLU A 457 -12.69 7.92 39.99
CA GLU A 457 -13.58 8.97 40.54
C GLU A 457 -15.06 8.55 40.61
N MET A 458 -15.45 7.43 39.97
CA MET A 458 -16.83 6.95 40.00
C MET A 458 -17.24 6.34 41.35
N PRO A 459 -18.44 6.63 41.87
CA PRO A 459 -18.92 6.04 43.11
C PRO A 459 -19.31 4.57 42.91
N ALA A 460 -19.13 3.75 43.95
CA ALA A 460 -19.37 2.31 43.88
C ALA A 460 -20.86 1.93 43.74
N ILE A 461 -21.77 2.66 44.39
CA ILE A 461 -23.17 2.23 44.58
C ILE A 461 -24.17 3.27 44.06
N MET A 462 -24.29 4.44 44.70
CA MET A 462 -25.31 5.44 44.40
C MET A 462 -24.73 6.70 43.75
N GLY A 463 -25.51 7.39 42.91
CA GLY A 463 -25.13 8.69 42.34
C GLY A 463 -24.28 8.62 41.07
N LYS A 464 -24.10 7.42 40.48
CA LYS A 464 -23.27 7.19 39.29
C LYS A 464 -23.58 8.15 38.14
N ALA A 465 -24.84 8.32 37.77
CA ALA A 465 -25.24 9.22 36.68
C ALA A 465 -24.85 10.68 36.94
N LYS A 466 -25.10 11.16 38.17
CA LYS A 466 -24.76 12.53 38.58
C LYS A 466 -23.24 12.76 38.59
N THR A 467 -22.46 11.79 39.09
CA THR A 467 -21.00 11.88 39.07
C THR A 467 -20.43 11.79 37.67
N GLN A 468 -20.95 10.91 36.82
CA GLN A 468 -20.54 10.81 35.42
C GLN A 468 -20.75 12.13 34.69
N GLN A 469 -21.94 12.74 34.80
CA GLN A 469 -22.20 14.04 34.19
C GLN A 469 -21.21 15.10 34.71
N LYS A 470 -20.99 15.15 36.03
CA LYS A 470 -20.02 16.07 36.63
C LYS A 470 -18.60 15.87 36.10
N LEU A 471 -18.15 14.63 35.90
CA LEU A 471 -16.83 14.31 35.35
C LEU A 471 -16.71 14.75 33.88
N ILE A 472 -17.77 14.52 33.08
CA ILE A 472 -17.82 14.96 31.67
C ILE A 472 -17.81 16.49 31.59
N ASP A 473 -18.62 17.18 32.40
CA ASP A 473 -18.70 18.65 32.39
C ASP A 473 -17.35 19.29 32.76
N ASN A 474 -16.62 18.68 33.70
CA ASN A 474 -15.35 19.17 34.22
C ASN A 474 -14.12 18.45 33.63
N LEU A 475 -14.24 17.84 32.45
CA LEU A 475 -13.18 16.99 31.89
C LEU A 475 -11.83 17.72 31.74
N ASP A 476 -11.83 19.01 31.43
CA ASP A 476 -10.63 19.87 31.39
C ASP A 476 -9.84 19.83 32.71
N SER A 477 -10.56 19.90 33.84
CA SER A 477 -9.98 19.82 35.17
C SER A 477 -9.45 18.42 35.47
N GLU A 478 -10.19 17.39 35.04
CA GLU A 478 -9.76 16.00 35.21
C GLU A 478 -8.49 15.71 34.41
N PHE A 479 -8.38 16.21 33.17
CA PHE A 479 -7.15 16.12 32.37
C PHE A 479 -5.98 16.83 33.07
N ALA A 480 -6.21 18.01 33.65
CA ALA A 480 -5.19 18.72 34.40
C ALA A 480 -4.75 18.00 35.69
N LYS A 481 -5.62 17.20 36.32
CA LYS A 481 -5.24 16.32 37.45
C LYS A 481 -4.36 15.17 36.96
N VAL A 482 -4.78 14.45 35.93
CA VAL A 482 -4.02 13.33 35.32
C VAL A 482 -2.63 13.81 34.87
N LYS A 483 -2.58 14.97 34.20
CA LYS A 483 -1.32 15.58 33.77
C LYS A 483 -0.35 15.81 34.92
N ARG A 484 -0.84 16.32 36.07
CA ARG A 484 -0.02 16.60 37.25
C ARG A 484 0.37 15.34 38.01
N GLU A 485 -0.55 14.39 38.18
CA GLU A 485 -0.32 13.14 38.91
C GLU A 485 0.74 12.27 38.24
N PHE A 486 0.75 12.21 36.89
CA PHE A 486 1.66 11.35 36.12
C PHE A 486 2.77 12.12 35.39
N HIS A 487 2.93 13.42 35.63
CA HIS A 487 3.95 14.27 35.00
C HIS A 487 3.97 14.20 33.46
N LEU A 488 2.79 14.25 32.85
CA LEU A 488 2.63 14.06 31.41
C LEU A 488 2.75 15.39 30.63
N PRO A 489 3.31 15.36 29.41
CA PRO A 489 3.41 16.55 28.56
C PRO A 489 2.02 17.00 28.08
N ALA A 490 1.79 18.31 28.05
CA ALA A 490 0.50 18.88 27.64
C ALA A 490 0.12 18.56 26.20
N GLY A 491 1.11 18.55 25.30
CA GLY A 491 0.90 18.40 23.85
C GLY A 491 0.45 17.00 23.42
N ASP A 492 0.57 16.00 24.30
CA ASP A 492 0.18 14.62 23.98
C ASP A 492 -1.27 14.31 24.44
N PHE A 493 -1.97 15.27 25.08
CA PHE A 493 -3.39 15.10 25.47
C PHE A 493 -4.34 15.32 24.28
N PRO A 494 -5.45 14.57 24.21
CA PRO A 494 -6.46 14.75 23.16
C PRO A 494 -7.27 16.03 23.36
N SER A 495 -7.98 16.48 22.32
CA SER A 495 -8.99 17.56 22.44
C SER A 495 -10.05 17.15 23.45
N VAL A 496 -10.31 18.05 24.39
CA VAL A 496 -11.28 17.82 25.46
C VAL A 496 -12.69 17.76 24.89
N GLU A 497 -13.02 18.60 23.92
CA GLU A 497 -14.32 18.67 23.27
C GLU A 497 -14.67 17.36 22.58
N HIS A 498 -13.80 16.88 21.69
CA HIS A 498 -13.97 15.61 21.00
C HIS A 498 -14.06 14.44 22.00
N PHE A 499 -13.23 14.45 23.04
CA PHE A 499 -13.26 13.41 24.06
C PHE A 499 -14.58 13.41 24.83
N LYS A 500 -15.13 14.58 25.20
CA LYS A 500 -16.44 14.71 25.87
C LYS A 500 -17.56 14.12 25.02
N GLU A 501 -17.58 14.42 23.72
CA GLU A 501 -18.59 13.90 22.79
C GLU A 501 -18.60 12.37 22.77
N VAL A 502 -17.44 11.74 22.56
CA VAL A 502 -17.34 10.28 22.55
C VAL A 502 -17.66 9.68 23.94
N LEU A 503 -17.11 10.27 25.01
CA LEU A 503 -17.27 9.80 26.38
C LEU A 503 -18.74 9.77 26.83
N SER A 504 -19.57 10.69 26.31
CA SER A 504 -21.01 10.77 26.63
C SER A 504 -21.78 9.49 26.25
N GLY A 505 -21.30 8.73 25.26
CA GLY A 505 -21.88 7.46 24.83
C GLY A 505 -21.52 6.26 25.73
N TYR A 506 -20.66 6.44 26.73
CA TYR A 506 -20.16 5.36 27.59
C TYR A 506 -20.63 5.49 29.04
N SER A 507 -20.69 4.36 29.74
CA SER A 507 -20.82 4.32 31.21
C SER A 507 -19.43 4.26 31.84
N ILE A 508 -19.00 5.32 32.52
CA ILE A 508 -17.64 5.42 33.09
C ILE A 508 -17.40 4.31 34.13
N ASP A 509 -18.44 3.85 34.82
CA ASP A 509 -18.34 2.75 35.78
C ASP A 509 -18.09 1.38 35.12
N LYS A 510 -18.17 1.25 33.80
CA LYS A 510 -17.81 0.02 33.07
C LYS A 510 -16.37 0.01 32.58
N PHE A 511 -15.63 1.10 32.74
CA PHE A 511 -14.22 1.14 32.36
C PHE A 511 -13.33 0.30 33.27
N GLU A 512 -12.20 -0.09 32.72
CA GLU A 512 -11.16 -0.83 33.41
C GLU A 512 -10.39 0.11 34.37
N LYS A 513 -9.95 -0.45 35.50
CA LYS A 513 -8.98 0.22 36.38
C LYS A 513 -7.60 0.16 35.75
N LEU A 514 -6.72 1.08 36.17
CA LEU A 514 -5.33 1.09 35.71
C LEU A 514 -4.65 -0.25 36.01
N LYS A 515 -4.00 -0.81 34.99
CA LYS A 515 -3.20 -2.05 35.05
C LYS A 515 -1.72 -1.68 34.94
N PRO A 516 -0.97 -1.55 36.05
CA PRO A 516 0.40 -1.05 36.04
C PRO A 516 1.34 -1.86 35.14
N LYS A 517 1.14 -3.18 35.04
CA LYS A 517 1.93 -4.06 34.15
C LYS A 517 1.84 -3.66 32.67
N MET A 518 0.67 -3.20 32.22
CA MET A 518 0.50 -2.78 30.81
C MET A 518 1.17 -1.44 30.55
N ILE A 519 1.12 -0.53 31.52
CA ILE A 519 1.82 0.76 31.45
C ILE A 519 3.34 0.52 31.42
N GLN A 520 3.86 -0.32 32.32
CA GLN A 520 5.27 -0.68 32.35
C GLN A 520 5.72 -1.30 31.02
N ALA A 521 4.90 -2.15 30.40
CA ALA A 521 5.20 -2.73 29.10
C ALA A 521 5.33 -1.66 27.99
N ILE A 522 4.58 -0.56 28.05
CA ILE A 522 4.75 0.57 27.11
C ILE A 522 6.00 1.38 27.44
N ASP A 523 6.28 1.60 28.72
CA ASP A 523 7.49 2.32 29.15
C ASP A 523 8.76 1.55 28.75
N ASP A 524 8.76 0.23 28.91
CA ASP A 524 9.86 -0.65 28.49
C ASP A 524 10.03 -0.64 26.96
N MET A 525 8.90 -0.69 26.23
CA MET A 525 8.88 -0.61 24.78
C MET A 525 9.49 0.70 24.28
N LEU A 526 9.08 1.84 24.84
CA LEU A 526 9.55 3.17 24.45
C LEU A 526 11.00 3.44 24.89
N GLY A 527 11.36 3.00 26.11
CA GLY A 527 12.65 3.29 26.73
C GLY A 527 13.79 2.36 26.29
N TYR A 528 13.48 1.12 25.91
CA TYR A 528 14.49 0.10 25.64
C TYR A 528 14.26 -0.65 24.34
N GLU A 529 13.08 -1.21 24.10
CA GLU A 529 12.86 -2.13 22.96
C GLU A 529 12.92 -1.42 21.59
N ILE A 530 12.34 -0.22 21.47
CA ILE A 530 12.44 0.59 20.23
C ILE A 530 13.89 1.05 20.01
N PRO A 531 14.60 1.65 20.97
CA PRO A 531 16.01 1.98 20.80
C PRO A 531 16.89 0.78 20.42
N GLU A 532 16.65 -0.40 21.00
CA GLU A 532 17.38 -1.62 20.64
C GLU A 532 17.07 -2.06 19.21
N LEU A 533 15.79 -2.00 18.79
CA LEU A 533 15.38 -2.29 17.43
C LEU A 533 16.11 -1.41 16.41
N LEU A 534 16.19 -0.10 16.67
CA LEU A 534 16.86 0.87 15.79
C LEU A 534 18.40 0.75 15.81
N LYS A 535 18.98 0.20 16.89
CA LYS A 535 20.41 -0.18 16.89
C LYS A 535 20.68 -1.42 16.06
N LYS A 536 19.74 -2.36 16.05
CA LYS A 536 19.88 -3.67 15.39
C LYS A 536 19.60 -3.61 13.89
N PHE A 537 18.64 -2.80 13.48
CA PHE A 537 18.24 -2.64 12.09
C PHE A 537 18.41 -1.19 11.67
N ARG A 538 19.14 -0.98 10.57
CA ARG A 538 19.21 0.33 9.91
C ARG A 538 18.00 0.54 9.02
N ASN A 539 17.74 1.79 8.66
CA ASN A 539 16.78 2.11 7.62
C ASN A 539 17.26 1.41 6.32
N PRO A 540 16.43 0.56 5.69
CA PRO A 540 16.85 -0.19 4.49
C PRO A 540 17.15 0.71 3.29
N TYR A 541 16.76 1.99 3.36
CA TYR A 541 16.96 3.01 2.34
C TYR A 541 18.12 3.97 2.65
N ASP A 542 18.93 3.69 3.69
CA ASP A 542 20.11 4.50 4.07
C ASP A 542 21.35 4.27 3.20
#